data_AF-W4Q693-F1
#
_entry.id   AF-W4Q693-F1
#
_cell.length_a   1.000
_cell.length_b   1.000
_cell.length_c   1.000
_cell.angle_alpha   90.00
_cell.angle_beta   90.00
_cell.angle_gamma   90.00
#
_symmetry.space_group_name_H-M   'P 1'
#
loop_
_entity.id
_entity.type
_entity.pdbx_description
1 polymer ?
#
loop_
_entity_poly.entity_id
_entity_poly.type
_entity_poly.pdbx_seq_one_letter_code
_entity_poly.pdbx_strand_id
1 'polypeptide(L)'
;MITRKVFLVIMAVLLCIPSLIGGQPPAYADEFEYNDVAKGSYAYNEIHYLYEKRIQTGDASGNFRPNESLTRAQAAVIMTNALGIGGSVSGQTFSDVRLIIGHIVRLNGRLAQESSEVIMGALVQVIPLAKRMLLSF
;
A
#
# COMPACT_ATOMS: atom_id res chain seq x y z
N MET A 1 47.59 18.42 -31.32
CA MET A 1 46.72 18.66 -32.50
C MET A 1 45.56 17.66 -32.51
N ILE A 2 44.61 17.79 -31.58
CA ILE A 2 43.38 16.99 -31.61
C ILE A 2 42.43 17.63 -32.62
N THR A 3 42.17 16.93 -33.71
CA THR A 3 41.47 17.46 -34.88
C THR A 3 39.99 17.68 -34.57
N ARG A 4 39.40 18.75 -35.12
CA ARG A 4 38.00 19.22 -34.91
C ARG A 4 36.93 18.12 -34.99
N LYS A 5 37.22 17.02 -35.71
CA LYS A 5 36.39 15.83 -35.85
C LYS A 5 36.35 14.97 -34.58
N VAL A 6 37.49 14.83 -33.89
CA VAL A 6 37.59 14.07 -32.63
C VAL A 6 36.85 14.79 -31.51
N PHE A 7 36.91 16.13 -31.47
CA PHE A 7 36.14 16.94 -30.52
C PHE A 7 34.62 16.82 -30.75
N LEU A 8 34.18 16.78 -32.01
CA LEU A 8 32.77 16.59 -32.36
C LEU A 8 32.25 15.19 -32.00
N VAL A 9 33.07 14.15 -32.17
CA VAL A 9 32.70 12.77 -31.80
C VAL A 9 32.59 12.61 -30.27
N ILE A 10 33.49 13.22 -29.50
CA ILE A 10 33.43 13.18 -28.03
C ILE A 10 32.19 13.93 -27.52
N MET A 11 31.86 15.10 -28.09
CA MET A 11 30.65 15.84 -27.73
C MET A 11 29.36 15.10 -28.11
N ALA A 12 29.30 14.43 -29.26
CA ALA A 12 28.14 13.64 -29.67
C ALA A 12 27.92 12.40 -28.78
N VAL A 13 29.01 11.74 -28.38
CA VAL A 13 28.97 10.58 -27.47
C VAL A 13 28.56 11.01 -26.05
N LEU A 14 29.06 12.15 -25.56
CA LEU A 14 28.73 12.66 -24.22
C LEU A 14 27.29 13.18 -24.10
N LEU A 15 26.69 13.65 -25.19
CA LEU A 15 25.28 14.05 -25.26
C LEU A 15 24.31 12.88 -25.46
N CYS A 16 24.79 11.73 -25.95
CA CYS A 16 23.95 10.56 -26.28
C CYS A 16 24.00 9.42 -25.22
N ILE A 17 24.94 9.45 -24.28
CA ILE A 17 25.07 8.41 -23.24
C ILE A 17 24.02 8.47 -22.10
N PRO A 18 23.35 9.58 -21.74
CA PRO A 18 22.39 9.58 -20.62
C PRO A 18 21.19 8.63 -20.82
N SER A 19 20.87 8.25 -22.06
CA SER A 19 19.74 7.36 -22.35
C SER A 19 20.03 5.87 -22.13
N LEU A 20 21.30 5.49 -21.89
CA LEU A 20 21.70 4.09 -21.73
C LEU A 20 21.90 3.68 -20.27
N ILE A 21 22.01 4.65 -19.35
CA ILE A 21 22.14 4.39 -17.90
C ILE A 21 21.10 5.22 -17.18
N GLY A 22 19.89 4.68 -17.09
CA GLY A 22 18.77 5.29 -16.42
C GLY A 22 17.50 4.86 -17.12
N GLY A 23 16.73 3.98 -16.46
CA GLY A 23 15.42 3.61 -16.93
C GLY A 23 14.68 4.87 -17.34
N GLN A 24 14.18 4.88 -18.57
CA GLN A 24 13.06 5.75 -18.87
C GLN A 24 12.07 5.48 -17.74
N PRO A 25 11.67 6.47 -16.90
CA PRO A 25 10.47 6.25 -16.12
C PRO A 25 9.46 5.84 -17.18
N PRO A 26 8.80 4.67 -17.06
CA PRO A 26 7.76 4.34 -18.00
C PRO A 26 6.90 5.60 -18.02
N ALA A 27 6.81 6.24 -19.18
CA ALA A 27 5.78 7.23 -19.42
C ALA A 27 4.51 6.40 -19.44
N TYR A 28 4.10 5.98 -18.25
CA TYR A 28 2.78 5.48 -17.95
C TYR A 28 1.98 6.77 -18.02
N ALA A 29 1.61 7.13 -19.25
CA ALA A 29 0.29 7.66 -19.43
C ALA A 29 -0.60 6.56 -18.86
N ASP A 30 -0.90 6.67 -17.56
CA ASP A 30 -2.03 5.99 -16.97
C ASP A 30 -3.19 6.58 -17.75
N GLU A 31 -3.56 5.92 -18.85
CA GLU A 31 -4.73 6.31 -19.61
C GLU A 31 -5.90 5.97 -18.70
N PHE A 32 -6.25 6.98 -17.90
CA PHE A 32 -7.29 6.91 -16.93
C PHE A 32 -8.63 6.85 -17.67
N GLU A 33 -9.12 5.63 -17.81
CA GLU A 33 -10.43 5.38 -18.35
C GLU A 33 -11.13 4.39 -17.42
N TYR A 34 -12.20 4.86 -16.77
CA TYR A 34 -13.10 3.98 -16.07
C TYR A 34 -14.04 3.33 -17.08
N ASN A 35 -14.27 2.03 -16.94
CA ASN A 35 -15.09 1.26 -17.89
C ASN A 35 -16.55 1.76 -17.97
N ASP A 36 -17.03 2.44 -16.92
CA ASP A 36 -18.39 2.92 -16.77
C ASP A 36 -18.55 4.45 -16.90
N VAL A 37 -17.49 5.16 -17.32
CA VAL A 37 -17.52 6.62 -17.53
C VAL A 37 -17.05 6.96 -18.94
N ALA A 38 -18.01 7.14 -19.84
CA ALA A 38 -17.72 7.58 -21.20
C ALA A 38 -17.18 9.03 -21.23
N LYS A 39 -16.26 9.33 -22.16
CA LYS A 39 -15.65 10.66 -22.38
C LYS A 39 -16.66 11.80 -22.61
N GLY A 40 -17.89 11.48 -23.04
CA GLY A 40 -18.98 12.44 -23.23
C GLY A 40 -19.94 12.57 -22.04
N SER A 41 -19.69 11.87 -20.92
CA SER A 41 -20.53 11.97 -19.72
C SER A 41 -20.39 13.35 -19.09
N TYR A 42 -21.48 13.87 -18.52
CA TYR A 42 -21.49 15.15 -17.82
C TYR A 42 -20.49 15.20 -16.65
N ALA A 43 -20.15 14.04 -16.06
CA ALA A 43 -19.27 13.92 -14.90
C ALA A 43 -17.82 13.53 -15.29
N TYR A 44 -17.52 13.36 -16.58
CA TYR A 44 -16.22 12.84 -17.01
C TYR A 44 -15.06 13.72 -16.51
N ASN A 45 -15.18 15.03 -16.66
CA ASN A 45 -14.13 15.98 -16.28
C ASN A 45 -13.91 16.01 -14.76
N GLU A 46 -14.98 15.97 -13.99
CA GLU A 46 -14.96 15.99 -12.53
C GLU A 46 -14.36 14.69 -11.98
N ILE A 47 -14.74 13.55 -12.56
CA ILE A 47 -14.20 12.24 -12.19
C ILE A 47 -12.71 12.17 -12.52
N HIS A 48 -12.31 12.69 -13.68
CA HIS A 48 -10.91 12.80 -14.07
C HIS A 48 -10.12 13.67 -13.08
N TYR A 49 -10.66 14.82 -12.71
CA TYR A 49 -10.04 15.70 -11.69
C TYR A 49 -9.86 14.99 -10.34
N LEU A 50 -10.88 14.26 -9.87
CA LEU A 50 -10.80 13.52 -8.61
C LEU A 50 -9.71 12.46 -8.63
N TYR A 51 -9.54 11.79 -9.76
CA TYR A 51 -8.49 10.80 -9.94
C TYR A 51 -7.09 11.41 -10.01
N GLU A 52 -6.90 12.48 -10.80
CA GLU A 52 -5.61 13.18 -10.89
C GLU A 52 -5.13 13.66 -9.51
N LYS A 53 -6.08 14.13 -8.69
CA LYS A 53 -5.82 14.56 -7.32
C LYS A 53 -5.70 13.40 -6.31
N ARG A 54 -5.86 12.15 -6.76
CA ARG A 54 -5.89 10.94 -5.93
C ARG A 54 -6.88 11.03 -4.77
N ILE A 55 -7.99 11.73 -4.98
CA ILE A 55 -9.04 11.94 -3.97
C ILE A 55 -9.90 10.68 -3.84
N GLN A 56 -10.25 10.10 -4.98
CA GLN A 56 -11.04 8.88 -5.07
C GLN A 56 -10.46 7.99 -6.17
N THR A 57 -10.36 6.71 -5.88
CA THR A 57 -10.03 5.67 -6.86
C THR A 57 -11.26 4.81 -7.08
N GLY A 58 -11.41 4.29 -8.31
CA GLY A 58 -12.47 3.35 -8.64
C GLY A 58 -12.31 2.02 -7.91
N ASP A 59 -13.21 1.09 -8.21
CA ASP A 59 -13.14 -0.26 -7.69
C ASP A 59 -12.00 -1.07 -8.33
N ALA A 60 -11.78 -2.28 -7.80
CA ALA A 60 -10.77 -3.21 -8.34
C ALA A 60 -11.08 -3.69 -9.77
N SER A 61 -12.30 -3.47 -10.26
CA SER A 61 -12.72 -3.82 -11.63
C SER A 61 -12.52 -2.65 -12.61
N GLY A 62 -12.03 -1.50 -12.14
CA GLY A 62 -11.83 -0.31 -12.98
C GLY A 62 -13.10 0.51 -13.24
N ASN A 63 -14.10 0.44 -12.36
CA ASN A 63 -15.32 1.25 -12.44
C ASN A 63 -15.34 2.37 -11.38
N PHE A 64 -15.93 3.52 -11.71
CA PHE A 64 -16.16 4.61 -10.76
C PHE A 64 -17.49 4.50 -10.02
N ARG A 65 -18.50 3.94 -10.69
CA ARG A 65 -19.88 3.74 -10.25
C ARG A 65 -20.59 5.06 -9.91
N PRO A 66 -20.67 6.02 -10.86
CA PRO A 66 -21.19 7.38 -10.59
C PRO A 66 -22.66 7.42 -10.19
N ASN A 67 -23.44 6.41 -10.58
CA ASN A 67 -24.88 6.34 -10.29
C ASN A 67 -25.19 5.60 -8.98
N GLU A 68 -24.17 5.13 -8.26
CA GLU A 68 -24.38 4.42 -7.02
C GLU A 68 -24.46 5.33 -5.80
N SER A 69 -25.17 4.84 -4.79
CA SER A 69 -25.33 5.56 -3.54
C SER A 69 -24.00 5.61 -2.78
N LEU A 70 -23.57 6.83 -2.46
CA LEU A 70 -22.37 7.06 -1.67
C LEU A 70 -22.63 6.81 -0.18
N THR A 71 -21.82 5.95 0.44
CA THR A 71 -21.90 5.70 1.89
C THR A 71 -21.29 6.85 2.69
N ARG A 72 -21.73 7.03 3.95
CA ARG A 72 -21.15 8.05 4.86
C ARG A 72 -19.65 7.86 5.06
N ALA A 73 -19.18 6.61 5.12
CA ALA A 73 -17.78 6.29 5.26
C ALA A 73 -16.97 6.71 4.01
N GLN A 74 -17.48 6.42 2.80
CA GLN A 74 -16.82 6.85 1.56
C GLN A 74 -16.79 8.38 1.42
N ALA A 75 -17.89 9.06 1.76
CA ALA A 75 -17.93 10.52 1.76
C ALA A 75 -16.88 11.11 2.72
N ALA A 76 -16.73 10.55 3.92
CA ALA A 76 -15.70 10.96 4.87
C ALA A 76 -14.29 10.79 4.30
N VAL A 77 -14.00 9.66 3.65
CA VAL A 77 -12.70 9.40 3.01
C VAL A 77 -12.41 10.39 1.88
N ILE A 78 -13.40 10.67 1.02
CA ILE A 78 -13.28 11.65 -0.06
C ILE A 78 -12.95 13.03 0.53
N MET A 79 -13.64 13.44 1.59
CA MET A 79 -13.39 14.73 2.26
C MET A 79 -12.00 14.78 2.89
N THR A 80 -11.56 13.73 3.58
CA THR A 80 -10.21 13.70 4.19
C THR A 80 -9.12 13.76 3.13
N ASN A 81 -9.30 13.06 2.01
CA ASN A 81 -8.34 13.08 0.90
C ASN A 81 -8.32 14.43 0.19
N ALA A 82 -9.50 15.01 -0.07
CA ALA A 82 -9.63 16.33 -0.71
C ALA A 82 -9.00 17.45 0.13
N LEU A 83 -9.11 17.37 1.46
CA LEU A 83 -8.52 18.34 2.38
C LEU A 83 -7.05 18.03 2.69
N GLY A 84 -6.53 16.86 2.30
CA GLY A 84 -5.19 16.41 2.66
C GLY A 84 -4.98 16.22 4.16
N ILE A 85 -6.05 15.95 4.91
CA ILE A 85 -6.02 15.81 6.37
C ILE A 85 -5.88 14.33 6.71
N GLY A 86 -4.66 13.93 7.08
CA GLY A 86 -4.36 12.60 7.63
C GLY A 86 -3.88 12.74 9.06
N GLY A 87 -4.73 12.37 10.03
CA GLY A 87 -4.38 12.44 11.45
C GLY A 87 -4.96 11.30 12.25
N SER A 88 -4.17 10.79 13.19
CA SER A 88 -4.65 9.84 14.20
C SER A 88 -5.58 10.57 15.15
N VAL A 89 -6.88 10.37 14.99
CA VAL A 89 -7.87 10.90 15.94
C VAL A 89 -7.72 10.12 17.25
N SER A 90 -7.18 10.75 18.28
CA SER A 90 -7.17 10.19 19.63
C SER A 90 -8.40 10.66 20.41
N GLY A 91 -9.10 9.73 21.05
CA GLY A 91 -10.17 10.03 22.02
C GLY A 91 -11.61 9.99 21.52
N GLN A 92 -11.89 9.90 20.20
CA GLN A 92 -13.25 9.76 19.67
C GLN A 92 -13.43 8.34 19.11
N THR A 93 -14.27 7.53 19.76
CA THR A 93 -14.62 6.17 19.31
C THR A 93 -16.11 6.08 19.06
N PHE A 94 -16.50 5.57 17.91
CA PHE A 94 -17.88 5.27 17.58
C PHE A 94 -18.14 3.78 17.79
N SER A 95 -19.28 3.40 18.39
CA SER A 95 -19.59 2.00 18.71
C SER A 95 -19.88 1.13 17.47
N ASP A 96 -20.31 1.75 16.38
CA ASP A 96 -20.61 1.15 15.07
C ASP A 96 -19.41 1.11 14.12
N VAL A 97 -18.32 1.81 14.44
CA VAL A 97 -17.06 1.75 13.69
C VAL A 97 -16.15 0.71 14.34
N ARG A 98 -15.99 -0.44 13.68
CA ARG A 98 -15.11 -1.50 14.17
C ARG A 98 -13.65 -1.03 14.19
N LEU A 99 -13.12 -0.72 15.38
CA LEU A 99 -11.69 -0.49 15.55
C LEU A 99 -10.93 -1.81 15.35
N ILE A 100 -10.12 -1.89 14.30
CA ILE A 100 -9.25 -3.06 14.01
C ILE A 100 -8.26 -3.32 15.17
N ILE A 101 -7.96 -2.29 15.98
CA ILE A 101 -7.07 -2.36 17.15
C ILE A 101 -7.51 -3.46 18.12
N GLY A 102 -8.81 -3.62 18.37
CA GLY A 102 -9.33 -4.62 19.32
C GLY A 102 -9.15 -6.08 18.85
N HIS A 103 -8.95 -6.30 17.54
CA HIS A 103 -8.70 -7.63 16.98
C HIS A 103 -7.21 -8.00 17.08
N ILE A 104 -6.32 -7.05 16.77
CA ILE A 104 -4.86 -7.26 16.86
C ILE A 104 -4.43 -7.50 18.31
N VAL A 105 -4.99 -6.75 19.27
CA VAL A 105 -4.68 -6.94 20.71
C VAL A 105 -5.12 -8.32 21.20
N ARG A 106 -6.28 -8.82 20.75
CA ARG A 106 -6.77 -10.17 21.08
C ARG A 106 -5.92 -11.27 20.46
N LEU A 107 -5.45 -11.07 19.23
CA LEU A 107 -4.56 -12.03 18.57
C LEU A 107 -3.18 -12.06 19.23
N ASN A 108 -2.60 -10.90 19.57
CA ASN A 108 -1.31 -10.82 20.27
C ASN A 108 -1.38 -11.46 21.66
N GLY A 109 -2.48 -11.26 22.40
CA GLY A 109 -2.71 -11.96 23.68
C GLY A 109 -2.87 -13.47 23.52
N ARG A 110 -3.53 -13.92 22.45
CA ARG A 110 -3.70 -15.35 22.15
C ARG A 110 -2.38 -16.02 21.77
N LEU A 111 -1.51 -15.34 21.01
CA LEU A 111 -0.16 -15.82 20.68
C LEU A 111 0.73 -15.90 21.92
N ALA A 112 0.65 -14.93 22.84
CA ALA A 112 1.40 -14.97 24.10
C ALA A 112 0.98 -16.17 24.97
N GLN A 113 -0.32 -16.47 25.02
CA GLN A 113 -0.83 -17.59 25.82
C GLN A 113 -0.51 -18.95 25.18
N GLU A 114 -0.67 -19.07 23.85
CA GLU A 114 -0.34 -20.28 23.10
C GLU A 114 1.17 -20.59 23.15
N SER A 115 2.02 -19.57 23.08
CA SER A 115 3.47 -19.75 23.21
C SER A 115 3.87 -20.28 24.60
N SER A 116 3.24 -19.81 25.69
CA SER A 116 3.55 -20.30 27.03
C SER A 116 3.11 -21.75 27.28
N GLU A 117 1.96 -22.18 26.75
CA GLU A 117 1.51 -23.57 26.89
C GLU A 117 2.33 -24.54 26.04
N VAL A 118 2.73 -24.13 24.83
CA VAL A 118 3.59 -24.94 23.95
C VAL A 118 5.00 -25.08 24.53
N ILE A 119 5.59 -24.00 25.06
CA ILE A 119 6.94 -24.04 25.66
C ILE A 119 6.92 -24.86 26.95
N MET A 120 5.89 -24.71 27.80
CA MET A 120 5.76 -25.52 29.02
C MET A 120 5.47 -26.99 28.71
N GLY A 121 4.65 -27.28 27.70
CA GLY A 121 4.41 -28.64 27.23
C GLY A 121 5.67 -29.32 26.69
N ALA A 122 6.50 -28.60 25.93
CA ALA A 122 7.78 -29.09 25.45
C ALA A 122 8.78 -29.32 26.60
N LEU A 123 8.89 -28.39 27.55
CA LEU A 123 9.79 -28.53 28.71
C LEU A 123 9.44 -29.72 29.60
N VAL A 124 8.15 -29.97 29.86
CA VAL A 124 7.69 -31.10 30.69
C VAL A 124 8.04 -32.46 30.05
N GLN A 125 8.07 -32.55 28.72
CA GLN A 125 8.45 -33.79 28.01
C GLN A 125 9.97 -34.04 28.00
N VAL A 126 10.80 -32.99 28.08
CA VAL A 126 12.26 -33.10 28.01
C VAL A 126 12.90 -33.38 29.38
N ILE A 127 12.30 -32.92 30.47
CA ILE A 127 12.77 -33.17 31.85
C ILE A 127 12.98 -34.67 32.18
N PRO A 128 12.03 -35.59 31.90
CA PRO A 128 12.24 -37.02 32.19
C PRO A 128 13.33 -37.65 31.31
N LEU A 129 13.54 -37.14 30.09
CA LEU A 129 14.59 -37.59 29.19
C LEU A 129 15.98 -37.16 29.69
N ALA A 130 16.12 -35.92 30.14
CA ALA A 130 17.35 -35.40 30.74
C ALA A 130 17.69 -36.12 32.06
N LYS A 131 16.67 -36.43 32.88
CA LYS A 131 16.85 -37.19 34.12
C LYS A 131 17.31 -38.63 33.88
N ARG A 132 16.87 -39.28 32.79
CA ARG A 132 17.36 -40.61 32.38
C ARG A 132 18.80 -40.58 31.86
N MET A 133 19.20 -39.55 31.12
CA MET A 133 20.59 -39.41 30.66
C MET A 133 21.56 -39.15 31.83
N LEU A 134 21.18 -38.36 32.82
CA LEU A 134 22.04 -38.09 33.99
C LEU A 134 22.16 -39.27 34.96
N LEU A 135 21.21 -40.22 34.95
CA LEU A 135 21.24 -41.42 35.79
C LEU A 135 21.93 -42.62 35.11
N SER A 136 22.42 -42.48 33.86
CA SER A 136 23.17 -43.53 33.15
C SER A 136 24.67 -43.22 32.99
N PHE A 137 25.19 -42.25 33.76
CA PHE A 137 26.61 -41.99 34.02
C PHE A 137 26.89 -42.28 35.49
#